data_AF-A0A660PGU0-F1
#
_entry.id   AF-A0A660PGU0-F1
#
_cell.length_a   1.000
_cell.length_b   1.000
_cell.length_c   1.000
_cell.angle_alpha   90.00
_cell.angle_beta   90.00
_cell.angle_gamma   90.00
#
_symmetry.space_group_name_H-M   'P 1'
#
loop_
_entity.id
_entity.type
_entity.pdbx_description
1 polymer ?
#
loop_
_entity_poly.entity_id
_entity_poly.type
_entity_poly.pdbx_seq_one_letter_code
_entity_poly.pdbx_strand_id
1 'polypeptide(L)'
;MLLTVSKKFEFSASHRYFYTEKSKEENFALFGVESLGGYGHGHNYVINFIFAGEVDKKTGMLINITDIKNRILPMLAEKFDHKYLNVDNSDFIIDLPTPENVGRSLLNNADELFCDLSASLYACSIDESNQTSAYVKTSGEVERILKFDFSSARRTYSPFISEEENLRLFGEASSITGHGHHYRVLVHLASDNLTHGMVIPDIISEPVMKMLFDELDHKNFNEEVAWFKNKPVTTEILTRIVFEKLSEKLPVSKIRINENDNFFIEYDNQHHFKIGVNQSFFAAHRLHSDNFSDSENVRIYDKCNNLAGHGHQYILETIIEDKLDEKSGTVANLAELNIKVNSILSEWNYKHLDLETNDFKSIISTGENIITVLWEKLNNVFSSKLYSLKLWETPNNVFKLERK
;
A
#
# COMPACT_ATOMS: atom_id res chain seq x y z
N MET A 1 -7.56 -16.78 4.69
CA MET A 1 -7.80 -15.33 4.66
C MET A 1 -7.08 -14.68 5.83
N LEU A 2 -6.57 -13.47 5.64
CA LEU A 2 -5.99 -12.62 6.68
C LEU A 2 -6.74 -11.28 6.62
N LEU A 3 -7.43 -10.92 7.69
CA LEU A 3 -8.04 -9.59 7.86
C LEU A 3 -7.07 -8.73 8.68
N THR A 4 -6.82 -7.52 8.21
CA THR A 4 -6.07 -6.51 8.95
C THR A 4 -6.77 -5.17 8.99
N VAL A 5 -6.55 -4.46 10.09
CA VAL A 5 -6.96 -3.05 10.28
C VAL A 5 -5.70 -2.23 10.42
N SER A 6 -5.63 -1.14 9.68
CA SER A 6 -4.49 -0.23 9.66
C SER A 6 -4.92 1.18 10.05
N LYS A 7 -4.16 1.78 10.95
CA LYS A 7 -4.36 3.15 11.41
C LYS A 7 -3.15 4.01 11.10
N LYS A 8 -3.38 5.10 10.35
CA LYS A 8 -2.34 6.08 9.99
C LYS A 8 -2.08 7.07 11.13
N PHE A 9 -0.80 7.37 11.37
CA PHE A 9 -0.30 8.43 12.24
C PHE A 9 0.83 9.20 11.54
N GLU A 10 1.17 10.36 12.09
CA GLU A 10 2.24 11.22 11.59
C GLU A 10 3.05 11.76 12.77
N PHE A 11 4.37 11.92 12.58
CA PHE A 11 5.27 12.61 13.51
C PHE A 11 6.43 13.24 12.75
N SER A 12 7.07 14.24 13.34
CA SER A 12 8.26 14.88 12.75
C SER A 12 9.47 14.58 13.61
N ALA A 13 10.58 14.15 13.03
CA ALA A 13 11.81 13.90 13.77
C ALA A 13 13.04 14.23 12.93
N SER A 14 14.17 14.47 13.59
CA SER A 14 15.45 14.63 12.92
C SER A 14 16.38 13.47 13.21
N HIS A 15 17.29 13.23 12.27
CA HIS A 15 18.30 12.20 12.42
C HIS A 15 19.56 12.47 11.60
N ARG A 16 20.53 11.57 11.70
CA ARG A 16 21.74 11.53 10.88
C ARG A 16 22.25 10.09 10.76
N TYR A 17 22.65 9.68 9.56
CA TYR A 17 23.40 8.44 9.37
C TYR A 17 24.89 8.71 9.56
N PHE A 18 25.36 8.54 10.80
CA PHE A 18 26.75 8.80 11.14
C PHE A 18 27.23 7.93 12.31
N TYR A 19 28.19 7.07 12.01
CA TYR A 19 28.96 6.32 13.00
C TYR A 19 30.10 7.17 13.54
N THR A 20 30.07 7.43 14.86
CA THR A 20 31.04 8.31 15.54
C THR A 20 32.48 7.77 15.53
N GLU A 21 32.62 6.46 15.37
CA GLU A 21 33.89 5.73 15.31
C GLU A 21 34.49 5.69 13.91
N LYS A 22 33.77 6.16 12.88
CA LYS A 22 34.22 6.23 11.49
C LYS A 22 34.59 7.66 11.09
N SER A 23 35.50 7.79 10.13
CA SER A 23 35.82 9.06 9.50
C SER A 23 34.63 9.62 8.71
N LYS A 24 34.72 10.90 8.32
CA LYS A 24 33.68 11.54 7.50
C LYS A 24 33.59 10.88 6.12
N GLU A 25 34.74 10.53 5.57
CA GLU A 25 34.88 9.89 4.26
C GLU A 25 34.28 8.47 4.27
N GLU A 26 34.50 7.71 5.35
CA GLU A 26 33.89 6.38 5.52
C GLU A 26 32.36 6.47 5.68
N ASN A 27 31.85 7.41 6.48
CA ASN A 27 30.41 7.61 6.61
C ASN A 27 29.78 8.05 5.27
N PHE A 28 30.44 8.94 4.53
CA PHE A 28 29.98 9.36 3.21
C PHE A 28 29.95 8.20 2.21
N ALA A 29 30.94 7.30 2.25
CA ALA A 29 30.96 6.11 1.40
C ALA A 29 29.80 5.14 1.71
N LEU A 30 29.31 5.11 2.95
CA LEU A 30 28.22 4.24 3.37
C LEU A 30 26.83 4.85 3.12
N PHE A 31 26.67 6.14 3.42
CA PHE A 31 25.36 6.79 3.53
C PHE A 31 25.17 7.99 2.61
N GLY A 32 26.20 8.36 1.84
CA GLY A 32 26.14 9.51 0.94
C GLY A 32 25.80 10.80 1.66
N VAL A 33 24.90 11.59 1.04
CA VAL A 33 24.53 12.94 1.49
C VAL A 33 23.89 12.97 2.88
N GLU A 34 23.23 11.88 3.29
CA GLU A 34 22.57 11.71 4.59
C GLU A 34 23.56 11.77 5.77
N SER A 35 24.85 11.54 5.52
CA SER A 35 25.91 11.64 6.53
C SER A 35 26.53 13.04 6.69
N LEU A 36 26.35 13.94 5.72
CA LEU A 36 27.11 15.19 5.61
C LEU A 36 26.69 16.25 6.64
N GLY A 37 25.40 16.31 6.99
CA GLY A 37 24.85 17.31 7.90
C GLY A 37 25.37 17.15 9.33
N GLY A 38 26.23 18.06 9.80
CA GLY A 38 26.85 17.97 11.13
C GLY A 38 25.86 17.92 12.31
N TYR A 39 24.65 18.46 12.12
CA TYR A 39 23.57 18.52 13.11
C TYR A 39 22.34 17.69 12.69
N GLY A 40 22.51 16.80 11.71
CA GLY A 40 21.40 16.02 11.14
C GLY A 40 20.49 16.83 10.22
N HIS A 41 19.38 16.20 9.83
CA HIS A 41 18.30 16.76 9.03
C HIS A 41 16.96 16.15 9.49
N GLY A 42 15.82 16.72 9.05
CA GLY A 42 14.50 16.34 9.54
C GLY A 42 13.59 15.77 8.46
N HIS A 43 12.68 14.88 8.88
CA HIS A 43 11.64 14.27 8.05
C HIS A 43 10.27 14.36 8.73
N ASN A 44 9.23 14.27 7.91
CA ASN A 44 7.85 14.11 8.36
C ASN A 44 7.41 12.69 8.06
N TYR A 45 7.41 11.86 9.09
CA TYR A 45 7.12 10.45 8.98
C TYR A 45 5.61 10.22 8.92
N VAL A 46 5.19 9.40 7.97
CA VAL A 46 3.83 8.83 7.93
C VAL A 46 3.94 7.37 8.29
N ILE A 47 3.22 6.93 9.32
CA ILE A 47 3.27 5.54 9.78
C ILE A 47 1.88 4.91 9.76
N ASN A 48 1.83 3.63 9.44
CA ASN A 48 0.63 2.82 9.57
C ASN A 48 0.93 1.65 10.51
N PHE A 49 0.24 1.60 11.64
CA PHE A 49 0.22 0.41 12.48
C PHE A 49 -0.88 -0.53 12.00
N ILE A 50 -0.50 -1.77 11.70
CA ILE A 50 -1.35 -2.78 11.09
C ILE A 50 -1.58 -3.89 12.11
N PHE A 51 -2.84 -4.15 12.42
CA PHE A 51 -3.29 -5.17 13.37
C PHE A 51 -3.99 -6.31 12.65
N ALA A 52 -3.80 -7.54 13.13
CA ALA A 52 -4.49 -8.72 12.64
C ALA A 52 -5.19 -9.43 13.82
N GLY A 53 -6.29 -10.11 13.53
CA GLY A 53 -7.08 -10.78 14.55
C GLY A 53 -8.44 -11.25 14.03
N GLU A 54 -9.21 -11.83 14.94
CA GLU A 54 -10.60 -12.20 14.69
C GLU A 54 -11.51 -10.98 14.95
N VAL A 55 -12.61 -10.88 14.19
CA VAL A 55 -13.63 -9.85 14.43
C VAL A 55 -14.47 -10.26 15.64
N ASP A 56 -14.60 -9.37 16.62
CA ASP A 56 -15.51 -9.59 17.74
C ASP A 56 -16.96 -9.52 17.21
N LYS A 57 -17.70 -10.63 17.34
CA LYS A 57 -19.06 -10.76 16.80
C LYS A 57 -20.09 -9.83 17.47
N LYS A 58 -19.84 -9.35 18.68
CA LYS A 58 -20.74 -8.43 19.39
C LYS A 58 -20.55 -6.99 18.93
N THR A 59 -19.30 -6.59 18.68
CA THR A 59 -18.95 -5.21 18.30
C THR A 59 -18.82 -5.02 16.80
N GLY A 60 -18.54 -6.09 16.04
CA GLY A 60 -18.21 -6.04 14.63
C GLY A 60 -16.80 -5.53 14.33
N MET A 61 -15.97 -5.29 15.35
CA MET A 61 -14.62 -4.74 15.18
C MET A 61 -13.55 -5.80 15.46
N LEU A 62 -12.45 -5.74 14.71
CA LEU A 62 -11.22 -6.47 15.03
C LEU A 62 -10.49 -5.78 16.19
N ILE A 63 -10.44 -4.45 16.14
CA ILE A 63 -9.86 -3.60 17.17
C ILE A 63 -10.51 -2.21 17.11
N ASN A 64 -10.76 -1.58 18.25
CA ASN A 64 -11.30 -0.23 18.26
C ASN A 64 -10.21 0.78 17.86
N ILE A 65 -10.46 1.53 16.79
CA ILE A 65 -9.53 2.52 16.25
C ILE A 65 -9.22 3.64 17.28
N THR A 66 -10.17 3.97 18.16
CA THR A 66 -9.96 4.94 19.24
C THR A 66 -8.95 4.42 20.27
N ASP A 67 -8.95 3.12 20.56
CA ASP A 67 -7.98 2.51 21.48
C ASP A 67 -6.58 2.53 20.88
N ILE A 68 -6.43 2.23 19.57
CA ILE A 68 -5.15 2.37 18.87
C ILE A 68 -4.63 3.79 19.03
N LYS A 69 -5.47 4.79 18.75
CA LYS A 69 -5.10 6.20 18.82
C LYS A 69 -4.63 6.61 20.23
N ASN A 70 -5.38 6.22 21.25
CA ASN A 70 -5.10 6.61 22.63
C ASN A 70 -3.83 5.96 23.19
N ARG A 71 -3.45 4.77 22.68
CA ARG A 71 -2.24 4.05 23.10
C ARG A 71 -1.00 4.48 22.31
N ILE A 72 -1.12 4.66 20.98
CA ILE A 72 0.02 5.01 20.11
C ILE A 72 0.46 6.48 20.27
N LEU A 73 -0.48 7.44 20.37
CA LEU A 73 -0.10 8.86 20.38
C LEU A 73 0.84 9.25 21.54
N PRO A 74 0.61 8.81 22.79
CA PRO A 74 1.55 9.08 23.88
C PRO A 74 2.95 8.49 23.61
N MET A 75 3.03 7.27 23.09
CA MET A 75 4.29 6.60 22.75
C MET A 75 5.06 7.39 21.68
N LEU A 76 4.38 7.86 20.62
CA LEU A 76 5.00 8.68 19.59
C LEU A 76 5.50 10.01 20.17
N ALA A 77 4.68 10.72 20.95
CA ALA A 77 5.03 11.99 21.55
C ALA A 77 6.23 11.89 22.51
N GLU A 78 6.31 10.79 23.26
CA GLU A 78 7.39 10.58 24.22
C GLU A 78 8.72 10.24 23.53
N LYS A 79 8.70 9.33 22.54
CA LYS A 79 9.93 8.69 22.01
C LYS A 79 10.35 9.14 20.60
N PHE A 80 9.46 9.71 19.79
CA PHE A 80 9.73 9.93 18.37
C PHE A 80 9.46 11.38 17.93
N ASP A 81 8.31 11.93 18.29
CA ASP A 81 7.87 13.23 17.78
C ASP A 81 8.72 14.37 18.36
N HIS A 82 9.13 15.27 17.46
CA HIS A 82 10.03 16.40 17.70
C HIS A 82 11.39 16.00 18.33
N LYS A 83 11.85 14.77 18.12
CA LYS A 83 13.13 14.25 18.65
C LYS A 83 14.25 14.33 17.64
N TYR A 84 15.49 14.50 18.13
CA TYR A 84 16.68 14.07 17.39
C TYR A 84 16.96 12.61 17.71
N LEU A 85 16.53 11.70 16.83
CA LEU A 85 16.43 10.26 17.09
C LEU A 85 17.75 9.65 17.56
N ASN A 86 18.89 10.11 17.03
CA ASN A 86 20.21 9.62 17.42
C ASN A 86 20.58 9.86 18.90
N VAL A 87 19.94 10.82 19.57
CA VAL A 87 20.30 11.24 20.94
C VAL A 87 19.13 11.08 21.90
N ASP A 88 17.95 11.52 21.48
CA ASP A 88 16.78 11.60 22.36
C ASP A 88 15.99 10.27 22.45
N ASN A 89 16.37 9.27 21.65
CA ASN A 89 15.73 7.96 21.64
C ASN A 89 16.78 6.85 21.84
N SER A 90 16.59 6.08 22.93
CA SER A 90 17.53 5.04 23.36
C SER A 90 17.68 3.90 22.36
N ASP A 91 16.69 3.69 21.48
CA ASP A 91 16.69 2.61 20.50
C ASP A 91 17.73 2.84 19.40
N PHE A 92 18.19 4.10 19.22
CA PHE A 92 19.12 4.48 18.15
C PHE A 92 20.52 4.90 18.65
N ILE A 93 20.89 4.47 19.87
CA ILE A 93 22.24 4.68 20.40
C ILE A 93 23.25 3.82 19.65
N ILE A 94 22.87 2.57 19.35
CA ILE A 94 23.72 1.58 18.65
C ILE A 94 23.32 1.50 17.18
N ASP A 95 22.02 1.40 16.92
CA ASP A 95 21.48 1.28 15.57
C ASP A 95 21.16 2.65 14.98
N LEU A 96 21.51 2.88 13.71
CA LEU A 96 21.17 4.14 13.04
C LEU A 96 19.66 4.23 12.78
N PRO A 97 19.04 5.41 12.87
CA PRO A 97 17.59 5.59 12.68
C PRO A 97 17.17 5.55 11.19
N THR A 98 17.49 4.46 10.49
CA THR A 98 17.03 4.19 9.12
C THR A 98 15.54 3.85 9.10
N PRO A 99 14.82 3.98 7.97
CA PRO A 99 13.41 3.61 7.88
C PRO A 99 13.11 2.21 8.43
N GLU A 100 13.97 1.23 8.16
CA GLU A 100 13.83 -0.14 8.65
C GLU A 100 14.02 -0.24 10.17
N ASN A 101 15.05 0.41 10.72
CA ASN A 101 15.32 0.42 12.16
C ASN A 101 14.22 1.19 12.91
N VAL A 102 13.75 2.31 12.37
CA VAL A 102 12.63 3.07 12.94
C VAL A 102 11.34 2.25 12.90
N GLY A 103 11.05 1.57 11.79
CA GLY A 103 9.91 0.64 11.70
C GLY A 103 9.97 -0.49 12.73
N ARG A 104 11.15 -1.09 12.95
CA ARG A 104 11.36 -2.11 13.98
C ARG A 104 11.18 -1.56 15.40
N SER A 105 11.77 -0.40 15.69
CA SER A 105 11.60 0.28 16.98
C SER A 105 10.13 0.62 17.25
N LEU A 106 9.41 1.17 16.27
CA LEU A 106 7.98 1.46 16.39
C LEU A 106 7.16 0.22 16.71
N LEU A 107 7.42 -0.91 16.04
CA LEU A 107 6.75 -2.18 16.33
C LEU A 107 7.02 -2.65 17.75
N ASN A 108 8.29 -2.69 18.16
CA ASN A 108 8.68 -3.18 19.49
C ASN A 108 8.03 -2.34 20.60
N ASN A 109 8.03 -1.01 20.44
CA ASN A 109 7.43 -0.11 21.41
C ASN A 109 5.89 -0.20 21.42
N ALA A 110 5.27 -0.49 20.27
CA ALA A 110 3.82 -0.62 20.18
C ALA A 110 3.31 -1.97 20.68
N ASP A 111 4.03 -3.07 20.46
CA ASP A 111 3.58 -4.44 20.79
C ASP A 111 3.19 -4.58 22.27
N GLU A 112 4.01 -4.03 23.17
CA GLU A 112 3.75 -4.04 24.62
C GLU A 112 2.42 -3.33 24.99
N LEU A 113 2.02 -2.33 24.20
CA LEU A 113 0.83 -1.53 24.46
C LEU A 113 -0.47 -2.25 24.14
N PHE A 114 -0.45 -3.37 23.44
CA PHE A 114 -1.66 -4.07 22.99
C PHE A 114 -1.75 -5.53 23.48
N CYS A 115 -0.87 -5.94 24.40
CA CYS A 115 -0.83 -7.31 24.91
C CYS A 115 -2.11 -7.78 25.62
N ASP A 116 -2.98 -6.86 26.05
CA ASP A 116 -4.27 -7.13 26.69
C ASP A 116 -5.43 -7.31 25.69
N LEU A 117 -5.22 -7.04 24.40
CA LEU A 117 -6.26 -7.15 23.38
C LEU A 117 -6.17 -8.49 22.62
N SER A 118 -7.30 -8.91 22.02
CA SER A 118 -7.36 -10.10 21.18
C SER A 118 -6.70 -9.91 19.82
N ALA A 119 -6.68 -8.68 19.31
CA ALA A 119 -5.98 -8.33 18.08
C ALA A 119 -4.50 -8.09 18.37
N SER A 120 -3.64 -8.67 17.54
CA SER A 120 -2.19 -8.54 17.67
C SER A 120 -1.64 -7.57 16.62
N LEU A 121 -0.59 -6.84 16.99
CA LEU A 121 0.18 -6.08 16.03
C LEU A 121 0.80 -7.03 14.99
N TYR A 122 0.63 -6.72 13.72
CA TYR A 122 1.04 -7.56 12.60
C TYR A 122 2.21 -6.95 11.84
N ALA A 123 2.14 -5.65 11.56
CA ALA A 123 3.16 -4.94 10.80
C ALA A 123 3.10 -3.43 11.04
N CYS A 124 4.17 -2.75 10.64
CA CYS A 124 4.24 -1.29 10.57
C CYS A 124 4.78 -0.90 9.20
N SER A 125 4.09 0.01 8.52
CA SER A 125 4.68 0.72 7.37
C SER A 125 5.12 2.10 7.82
N ILE A 126 6.26 2.57 7.31
CA ILE A 126 6.77 3.92 7.57
C ILE A 126 7.20 4.53 6.25
N ASP A 127 6.61 5.67 5.90
CA ASP A 127 7.07 6.54 4.84
C ASP A 127 7.93 7.65 5.50
N GLU A 128 9.22 7.66 5.19
CA GLU A 128 10.13 8.74 5.61
C GLU A 128 10.04 9.93 4.65
N SER A 129 9.85 9.64 3.36
CA SER A 129 9.66 10.63 2.32
C SER A 129 8.66 10.13 1.27
N ASN A 130 8.39 10.95 0.26
CA ASN A 130 7.59 10.53 -0.90
C ASN A 130 8.28 9.45 -1.75
N GLN A 131 9.61 9.28 -1.60
CA GLN A 131 10.44 8.35 -2.36
C GLN A 131 10.84 7.10 -1.57
N THR A 132 10.89 7.17 -0.24
CA THR A 132 11.46 6.08 0.57
C THR A 132 10.52 5.67 1.68
N SER A 133 10.37 4.35 1.84
CA SER A 133 9.54 3.76 2.89
C SER A 133 10.09 2.41 3.32
N ALA A 134 9.66 1.94 4.48
CA ALA A 134 9.90 0.58 4.93
C ALA A 134 8.60 -0.08 5.38
N TYR A 135 8.54 -1.41 5.24
CA TYR A 135 7.47 -2.25 5.74
C TYR A 135 8.10 -3.33 6.61
N VAL A 136 7.74 -3.36 7.89
CA VAL A 136 8.30 -4.27 8.88
C VAL A 136 7.17 -5.13 9.43
N LYS A 137 7.36 -6.45 9.49
CA LYS A 137 6.42 -7.37 10.15
C LYS A 137 6.92 -7.77 11.53
N THR A 138 6.01 -8.13 12.42
CA THR A 138 6.35 -8.71 13.72
C THR A 138 7.05 -10.07 13.61
N SER A 139 6.96 -10.75 12.45
CA SER A 139 7.75 -11.94 12.12
C SER A 139 9.26 -11.66 11.92
N GLY A 140 9.66 -10.39 11.83
CA GLY A 140 11.04 -9.97 11.57
C GLY A 140 11.35 -9.69 10.09
N GLU A 141 10.41 -9.97 9.17
CA GLU A 141 10.55 -9.60 7.77
C GLU A 141 10.58 -8.07 7.60
N VAL A 142 11.52 -7.59 6.79
CA VAL A 142 11.73 -6.17 6.50
C VAL A 142 11.81 -5.98 4.98
N GLU A 143 10.99 -5.05 4.47
CA GLU A 143 11.10 -4.57 3.10
C GLU A 143 11.43 -3.07 3.09
N ARG A 144 12.26 -2.66 2.13
CA ARG A 144 12.42 -1.27 1.74
C ARG A 144 11.64 -1.03 0.46
N ILE A 145 10.92 0.09 0.37
CA ILE A 145 10.11 0.44 -0.77
C ILE A 145 10.63 1.76 -1.34
N LEU A 146 11.16 1.69 -2.56
CA LEU A 146 11.62 2.86 -3.31
C LEU A 146 10.54 3.29 -4.30
N LYS A 147 10.26 4.59 -4.35
CA LYS A 147 9.15 5.16 -5.11
C LYS A 147 9.65 6.30 -6.00
N PHE A 148 9.14 6.34 -7.21
CA PHE A 148 9.32 7.47 -8.11
C PHE A 148 8.13 7.59 -9.05
N ASP A 149 7.92 8.80 -9.56
CA ASP A 149 6.88 9.12 -10.50
C ASP A 149 7.52 9.56 -11.83
N PHE A 150 6.93 9.18 -12.96
CA PHE A 150 7.40 9.60 -14.29
C PHE A 150 6.23 9.74 -15.26
N SER A 151 6.41 10.54 -16.32
CA SER A 151 5.37 10.75 -17.34
C SER A 151 5.81 10.20 -18.68
N SER A 152 5.00 9.35 -19.30
CA SER A 152 5.31 8.79 -20.63
C SER A 152 4.06 8.65 -21.47
N ALA A 153 4.25 8.75 -22.79
CA ALA A 153 3.20 8.50 -23.77
C ALA A 153 3.29 7.08 -24.33
N ARG A 154 2.14 6.53 -24.73
CA ARG A 154 2.06 5.27 -25.46
C ARG A 154 0.75 5.12 -26.23
N ARG A 155 0.76 4.24 -27.21
CA ARG A 155 -0.40 3.49 -27.70
C ARG A 155 -0.42 2.14 -26.97
N THR A 156 -1.50 1.85 -26.25
CA THR A 156 -1.69 0.52 -25.65
C THR A 156 -2.06 -0.47 -26.74
N TYR A 157 -1.18 -1.42 -27.02
CA TYR A 157 -1.26 -2.22 -28.25
C TYR A 157 -0.46 -3.52 -28.15
N SER A 158 -0.93 -4.57 -28.81
CA SER A 158 -0.14 -5.77 -29.09
C SER A 158 0.10 -5.95 -30.59
N PRO A 159 1.36 -6.14 -31.04
CA PRO A 159 1.69 -6.47 -32.42
C PRO A 159 1.29 -7.89 -32.83
N PHE A 160 0.83 -8.72 -31.90
CA PHE A 160 0.51 -10.12 -32.13
C PHE A 160 -0.98 -10.39 -32.34
N ILE A 161 -1.82 -9.35 -32.24
CA ILE A 161 -3.27 -9.42 -32.48
C ILE A 161 -3.68 -8.41 -33.55
N SER A 162 -4.83 -8.62 -34.16
CA SER A 162 -5.36 -7.70 -35.18
C SER A 162 -5.71 -6.33 -34.60
N GLU A 163 -5.83 -5.32 -35.46
CA GLU A 163 -6.29 -3.98 -35.07
C GLU A 163 -7.71 -4.00 -34.47
N GLU A 164 -8.59 -4.87 -34.96
CA GLU A 164 -9.93 -5.07 -34.39
C GLU A 164 -9.87 -5.68 -32.98
N GLU A 165 -9.00 -6.68 -32.76
CA GLU A 165 -8.78 -7.26 -31.43
C GLU A 165 -8.17 -6.22 -30.46
N ASN A 166 -7.21 -5.41 -30.92
CA ASN A 166 -6.64 -4.31 -30.13
C ASN A 166 -7.71 -3.30 -29.72
N LEU A 167 -8.56 -2.86 -30.65
CA LEU A 167 -9.65 -1.94 -30.35
C LEU A 167 -10.65 -2.54 -29.37
N ARG A 168 -10.97 -3.83 -29.51
CA ARG A 168 -11.88 -4.53 -28.59
C ARG A 168 -11.32 -4.67 -27.18
N LEU A 169 -10.03 -4.95 -27.03
CA LEU A 169 -9.39 -5.17 -25.72
C LEU A 169 -9.01 -3.87 -25.02
N PHE A 170 -8.48 -2.90 -25.75
CA PHE A 170 -7.88 -1.69 -25.18
C PHE A 170 -8.72 -0.43 -25.42
N GLY A 171 -9.78 -0.50 -26.24
CA GLY A 171 -10.66 0.63 -26.50
C GLY A 171 -9.90 1.86 -27.02
N GLU A 172 -10.24 3.03 -26.47
CA GLU A 172 -9.62 4.32 -26.84
C GLU A 172 -8.10 4.33 -26.63
N ALA A 173 -7.57 3.53 -25.68
CA ALA A 173 -6.14 3.45 -25.41
C ALA A 173 -5.34 2.83 -26.57
N SER A 174 -6.00 2.12 -27.50
CA SER A 174 -5.40 1.60 -28.74
C SER A 174 -5.29 2.62 -29.86
N SER A 175 -5.70 3.89 -29.65
CA SER A 175 -5.59 4.95 -30.65
C SER A 175 -4.15 5.06 -31.19
N ILE A 176 -4.01 5.15 -32.51
CA ILE A 176 -2.72 5.26 -33.19
C ILE A 176 -1.92 6.51 -32.78
N THR A 177 -2.61 7.56 -32.35
CA THR A 177 -1.97 8.79 -31.85
C THR A 177 -1.36 8.62 -30.46
N GLY A 178 -1.70 7.54 -29.76
CA GLY A 178 -1.32 7.33 -28.36
C GLY A 178 -1.99 8.29 -27.38
N HIS A 179 -1.59 8.18 -26.12
CA HIS A 179 -2.02 8.96 -24.97
C HIS A 179 -0.91 8.99 -23.92
N GLY A 180 -0.97 9.93 -22.97
CA GLY A 180 -0.01 10.05 -21.87
C GLY A 180 -0.53 9.50 -20.56
N HIS A 181 0.37 9.06 -19.70
CA HIS A 181 0.09 8.67 -18.31
C HIS A 181 1.13 9.26 -17.37
N HIS A 182 0.72 9.44 -16.12
CA HIS A 182 1.61 9.73 -15.00
C HIS A 182 1.75 8.47 -14.15
N TYR A 183 2.84 7.75 -14.37
CA TYR A 183 3.10 6.48 -13.70
C TYR A 183 3.72 6.70 -12.32
N ARG A 184 3.29 5.90 -11.36
CA ARG A 184 3.96 5.78 -10.05
C ARG A 184 4.51 4.38 -9.88
N VAL A 185 5.81 4.27 -9.72
CA VAL A 185 6.52 2.99 -9.52
C VAL A 185 6.82 2.82 -8.04
N LEU A 186 6.53 1.64 -7.51
CA LEU A 186 6.93 1.20 -6.17
C LEU A 186 7.75 -0.08 -6.33
N VAL A 187 9.01 -0.02 -5.94
CA VAL A 187 9.95 -1.15 -5.98
C VAL A 187 10.13 -1.65 -4.55
N HIS A 188 9.60 -2.83 -4.26
CA HIS A 188 9.81 -3.51 -3.00
C HIS A 188 11.12 -4.30 -3.07
N LEU A 189 12.00 -4.05 -2.11
CA LEU A 189 13.28 -4.69 -1.93
C LEU A 189 13.24 -5.47 -0.61
N ALA A 190 13.70 -6.71 -0.63
CA ALA A 190 13.76 -7.54 0.57
C ALA A 190 15.11 -8.27 0.63
N SER A 191 15.67 -8.38 1.83
CA SER A 191 16.93 -9.10 2.07
C SER A 191 16.88 -9.74 3.45
N ASP A 192 17.33 -11.01 3.54
CA ASP A 192 17.49 -11.71 4.81
C ASP A 192 18.66 -11.15 5.64
N ASN A 193 19.57 -10.40 4.99
CA ASN A 193 20.75 -9.83 5.63
C ASN A 193 20.71 -8.30 5.53
N LEU A 194 20.42 -7.64 6.65
CA LEU A 194 20.46 -6.19 6.76
C LEU A 194 21.89 -5.71 7.04
N THR A 195 22.38 -4.78 6.23
CA THR A 195 23.71 -4.18 6.42
C THR A 195 23.54 -2.79 7.00
N HIS A 196 24.11 -2.53 8.18
CA HIS A 196 23.89 -1.28 8.94
C HIS A 196 22.41 -0.98 9.20
N GLY A 197 21.58 -2.02 9.32
CA GLY A 197 20.13 -1.90 9.52
C GLY A 197 19.30 -1.67 8.25
N MET A 198 19.94 -1.50 7.08
CA MET A 198 19.24 -1.25 5.81
C MET A 198 19.12 -2.53 4.97
N VAL A 199 18.02 -2.62 4.20
CA VAL A 199 17.88 -3.66 3.16
C VAL A 199 18.87 -3.40 2.03
N ILE A 200 18.97 -2.13 1.60
CA ILE A 200 19.96 -1.67 0.63
C ILE A 200 20.37 -0.22 0.99
N PRO A 201 21.65 0.14 0.92
CA PRO A 201 22.09 1.54 1.04
C PRO A 201 21.69 2.41 -0.16
N ASP A 202 21.36 3.68 0.10
CA ASP A 202 20.96 4.63 -0.94
C ASP A 202 22.02 4.88 -2.01
N ILE A 203 23.29 4.89 -1.62
CA ILE A 203 24.43 5.03 -2.54
C ILE A 203 24.46 3.94 -3.63
N ILE A 204 23.80 2.79 -3.38
CA ILE A 204 23.66 1.69 -4.34
C ILE A 204 22.35 1.82 -5.12
N SER A 205 21.22 2.07 -4.45
CA SER A 205 19.92 2.07 -5.11
C SER A 205 19.65 3.33 -5.93
N GLU A 206 20.02 4.53 -5.46
CA GLU A 206 19.71 5.79 -6.14
C GLU A 206 20.22 5.85 -7.59
N PRO A 207 21.49 5.48 -7.91
CA PRO A 207 21.96 5.53 -9.29
C PRO A 207 21.20 4.57 -10.22
N VAL A 208 20.80 3.40 -9.72
CA VAL A 208 20.04 2.41 -10.49
C VAL A 208 18.63 2.93 -10.76
N MET A 209 17.98 3.48 -9.74
CA MET A 209 16.64 4.08 -9.86
C MET A 209 16.65 5.29 -10.79
N LYS A 210 17.68 6.15 -10.71
CA LYS A 210 17.84 7.31 -11.59
C LYS A 210 18.01 6.90 -13.05
N MET A 211 18.87 5.92 -13.32
CA MET A 211 19.07 5.40 -14.68
C MET A 211 17.76 4.87 -15.27
N LEU A 212 16.97 4.15 -14.48
CA LEU A 212 15.65 3.67 -14.89
C LEU A 212 14.69 4.84 -15.20
N PHE A 213 14.65 5.84 -14.31
CA PHE A 213 13.85 7.05 -14.51
C PHE A 213 14.23 7.76 -15.82
N ASP A 214 15.51 7.98 -16.08
CA ASP A 214 16.00 8.66 -17.29
C ASP A 214 15.66 7.88 -18.58
N GLU A 215 15.55 6.55 -18.53
CA GLU A 215 15.13 5.70 -19.67
C GLU A 215 13.62 5.76 -19.94
N LEU A 216 12.80 6.15 -18.96
CA LEU A 216 11.33 6.09 -19.02
C LEU A 216 10.69 7.47 -19.18
N ASP A 217 11.16 8.44 -18.40
CA ASP A 217 10.51 9.73 -18.23
C ASP A 217 10.56 10.57 -19.51
N HIS A 218 9.43 11.22 -19.80
CA HIS A 218 9.17 12.01 -21.00
C HIS A 218 9.42 11.25 -22.32
N LYS A 219 9.27 9.92 -22.33
CA LYS A 219 9.40 9.09 -23.54
C LYS A 219 8.05 8.67 -24.11
N ASN A 220 8.03 8.39 -25.42
CA ASN A 220 7.02 7.58 -26.05
C ASN A 220 7.46 6.10 -26.05
N PHE A 221 6.72 5.22 -25.37
CA PHE A 221 7.09 3.81 -25.25
C PHE A 221 7.08 3.03 -26.57
N ASN A 222 6.27 3.44 -27.53
CA ASN A 222 6.17 2.76 -28.82
C ASN A 222 7.37 3.08 -29.72
N GLU A 223 7.94 4.28 -29.58
CA GLU A 223 8.94 4.81 -30.52
C GLU A 223 10.35 4.92 -29.90
N GLU A 224 10.45 5.34 -28.64
CA GLU A 224 11.72 5.74 -28.02
C GLU A 224 12.27 4.69 -27.03
N VAL A 225 11.42 3.82 -26.50
CA VAL A 225 11.83 2.82 -25.51
C VAL A 225 11.99 1.45 -26.19
N ALA A 226 13.25 1.12 -26.52
CA ALA A 226 13.61 -0.09 -27.26
C ALA A 226 13.13 -1.41 -26.61
N TRP A 227 12.78 -1.38 -25.32
CA TRP A 227 12.31 -2.55 -24.55
C TRP A 227 11.05 -3.20 -25.16
N PHE A 228 10.21 -2.38 -25.81
CA PHE A 228 8.92 -2.78 -26.37
C PHE A 228 8.98 -3.22 -27.84
N LYS A 229 10.18 -3.24 -28.45
CA LYS A 229 10.34 -3.69 -29.82
C LYS A 229 9.82 -5.13 -29.97
N ASN A 230 8.84 -5.32 -30.85
CA ASN A 230 8.14 -6.59 -31.08
C ASN A 230 7.54 -7.19 -29.80
N LYS A 231 6.95 -6.38 -28.92
CA LYS A 231 6.22 -6.82 -27.72
C LYS A 231 4.92 -6.02 -27.56
N PRO A 232 3.96 -6.52 -26.77
CA PRO A 232 2.83 -5.71 -26.35
C PRO A 232 3.29 -4.53 -25.50
N VAL A 233 2.68 -3.37 -25.71
CA VAL A 233 2.93 -2.12 -24.98
C VAL A 233 1.78 -1.94 -23.99
N THR A 234 1.88 -2.65 -22.87
CA THR A 234 0.91 -2.63 -21.77
C THR A 234 1.63 -2.38 -20.45
N THR A 235 0.88 -2.02 -19.40
CA THR A 235 1.47 -1.83 -18.06
C THR A 235 1.97 -3.15 -17.49
N GLU A 236 1.36 -4.27 -17.84
CA GLU A 236 1.83 -5.61 -17.48
C GLU A 236 3.23 -5.89 -18.01
N ILE A 237 3.44 -5.65 -19.31
CA ILE A 237 4.75 -5.86 -19.94
C ILE A 237 5.78 -4.87 -19.41
N LEU A 238 5.40 -3.60 -19.20
CA LEU A 238 6.27 -2.61 -18.54
C LEU A 238 6.71 -3.12 -17.16
N THR A 239 5.75 -3.57 -16.34
CA THR A 239 5.99 -4.00 -14.96
C THR A 239 6.97 -5.18 -14.90
N ARG A 240 6.78 -6.20 -15.76
CA ARG A 240 7.71 -7.33 -15.86
C ARG A 240 9.11 -6.90 -16.31
N ILE A 241 9.23 -6.08 -17.35
CA ILE A 241 10.55 -5.63 -17.85
C ILE A 241 11.29 -4.81 -16.81
N VAL A 242 10.61 -3.90 -16.11
CA VAL A 242 11.22 -3.10 -15.05
C VAL A 242 11.68 -4.00 -13.90
N PHE A 243 10.86 -4.98 -13.49
CA PHE A 243 11.25 -5.97 -12.50
C PHE A 243 12.53 -6.72 -12.90
N GLU A 244 12.57 -7.27 -14.12
CA GLU A 244 13.73 -8.02 -14.64
C GLU A 244 15.00 -7.16 -14.63
N LYS A 245 14.93 -5.92 -15.16
CA LYS A 245 16.07 -4.99 -15.20
C LYS A 245 16.59 -4.61 -13.82
N LEU A 246 15.70 -4.34 -12.88
CA LEU A 246 16.10 -3.96 -11.52
C LEU A 246 16.66 -5.17 -10.75
N SER A 247 16.11 -6.36 -10.98
CA SER A 247 16.54 -7.60 -10.32
C SER A 247 17.99 -8.00 -10.67
N GLU A 248 18.55 -7.50 -11.78
CA GLU A 248 19.97 -7.67 -12.10
C GLU A 248 20.92 -6.97 -11.12
N LYS A 249 20.43 -5.93 -10.42
CA LYS A 249 21.26 -5.04 -9.59
C LYS A 249 20.78 -4.89 -8.14
N LEU A 250 19.49 -5.13 -7.90
CA LEU A 250 18.83 -4.90 -6.61
C LEU A 250 18.06 -6.17 -6.18
N PRO A 251 17.89 -6.41 -4.86
CA PRO A 251 17.15 -7.55 -4.36
C PRO A 251 15.64 -7.30 -4.41
N VAL A 252 15.08 -7.18 -5.61
CA VAL A 252 13.65 -6.87 -5.83
C VAL A 252 12.77 -8.06 -5.45
N SER A 253 11.86 -7.88 -4.49
CA SER A 253 10.86 -8.88 -4.12
C SER A 253 9.58 -8.72 -4.93
N LYS A 254 9.18 -7.48 -5.19
CA LYS A 254 7.96 -7.11 -5.91
C LYS A 254 8.10 -5.74 -6.54
N ILE A 255 7.45 -5.53 -7.68
CA ILE A 255 7.20 -4.19 -8.21
C ILE A 255 5.70 -3.94 -8.32
N ARG A 256 5.29 -2.69 -8.12
CA ARG A 256 3.95 -2.19 -8.45
C ARG A 256 4.10 -0.96 -9.33
N ILE A 257 3.44 -0.95 -10.48
CA ILE A 257 3.35 0.24 -11.33
C ILE A 257 1.89 0.65 -11.40
N ASN A 258 1.58 1.80 -10.80
CA ASN A 258 0.31 2.48 -11.02
C ASN A 258 0.42 3.26 -12.32
N GLU A 259 -0.44 2.96 -13.28
CA GLU A 259 -0.56 3.75 -14.52
C GLU A 259 -1.32 5.05 -14.27
N ASN A 260 -2.28 4.99 -13.35
CA ASN A 260 -3.06 6.11 -12.84
C ASN A 260 -3.61 5.74 -11.45
N ASP A 261 -4.40 6.63 -10.85
CA ASP A 261 -4.96 6.43 -9.51
C ASP A 261 -5.91 5.22 -9.40
N ASN A 262 -6.42 4.71 -10.52
CA ASN A 262 -7.45 3.67 -10.57
C ASN A 262 -6.95 2.32 -11.09
N PHE A 263 -5.75 2.23 -11.67
CA PHE A 263 -5.25 1.00 -12.29
C PHE A 263 -3.76 0.81 -12.07
N PHE A 264 -3.39 -0.41 -11.66
CA PHE A 264 -2.02 -0.81 -11.46
C PHE A 264 -1.79 -2.29 -11.73
N ILE A 265 -0.52 -2.64 -11.96
CA ILE A 265 -0.06 -4.02 -12.02
C ILE A 265 1.01 -4.22 -10.95
N GLU A 266 0.95 -5.37 -10.27
CA GLU A 266 2.06 -5.89 -9.48
C GLU A 266 2.66 -7.12 -10.16
N TYR A 267 3.98 -7.29 -10.01
CA TYR A 267 4.72 -8.47 -10.42
C TYR A 267 5.75 -8.81 -9.35
N ASP A 268 5.80 -10.07 -8.92
CA ASP A 268 6.65 -10.54 -7.83
C ASP A 268 7.74 -11.52 -8.29
N ASN A 269 8.67 -11.81 -7.39
CA ASN A 269 9.79 -12.72 -7.59
C ASN A 269 9.40 -14.19 -7.77
N GLN A 270 8.12 -14.53 -7.61
CA GLN A 270 7.56 -15.84 -7.96
C GLN A 270 6.94 -15.84 -9.36
N HIS A 271 7.12 -14.75 -10.11
CA HIS A 271 6.58 -14.53 -11.45
C HIS A 271 5.05 -14.47 -11.50
N HIS A 272 4.39 -14.10 -10.41
CA HIS A 272 2.95 -13.92 -10.39
C HIS A 272 2.57 -12.49 -10.79
N PHE A 273 1.55 -12.37 -11.63
CA PHE A 273 0.94 -11.09 -11.97
C PHE A 273 -0.32 -10.85 -11.16
N LYS A 274 -0.42 -9.63 -10.64
CA LYS A 274 -1.62 -9.14 -9.97
C LYS A 274 -2.08 -7.87 -10.66
N ILE A 275 -3.35 -7.82 -11.05
CA ILE A 275 -3.98 -6.62 -11.60
C ILE A 275 -4.91 -6.02 -10.55
N GLY A 276 -4.75 -4.73 -10.31
CA GLY A 276 -5.49 -4.00 -9.30
C GLY A 276 -6.26 -2.83 -9.87
N VAL A 277 -7.48 -2.63 -9.37
CA VAL A 277 -8.32 -1.47 -9.68
C VAL A 277 -8.83 -0.80 -8.42
N ASN A 278 -8.87 0.54 -8.43
CA ASN A 278 -9.49 1.33 -7.37
C ASN A 278 -10.82 1.90 -7.85
N GLN A 279 -11.87 1.71 -7.06
CA GLN A 279 -13.20 2.27 -7.32
C GLN A 279 -13.81 2.82 -6.02
N SER A 280 -14.63 3.86 -6.15
CA SER A 280 -15.28 4.50 -4.99
C SER A 280 -16.78 4.24 -4.95
N PHE A 281 -17.34 4.24 -3.74
CA PHE A 281 -18.78 4.37 -3.52
C PHE A 281 -19.04 5.29 -2.33
N PHE A 282 -20.17 5.97 -2.35
CA PHE A 282 -20.60 6.89 -1.30
C PHE A 282 -21.71 6.22 -0.50
N ALA A 283 -21.55 6.09 0.81
CA ALA A 283 -22.60 5.48 1.63
C ALA A 283 -22.69 6.14 3.01
N ALA A 284 -23.90 6.18 3.54
CA ALA A 284 -24.18 6.53 4.92
C ALA A 284 -24.35 5.27 5.78
N HIS A 285 -24.05 5.35 7.06
CA HIS A 285 -24.25 4.27 8.02
C HIS A 285 -24.30 4.76 9.47
N ARG A 286 -24.67 3.86 10.39
CA ARG A 286 -24.58 4.06 11.83
C ARG A 286 -24.05 2.79 12.49
N LEU A 287 -22.93 2.91 13.20
CA LEU A 287 -22.44 1.80 14.01
C LEU A 287 -23.31 1.68 15.27
N HIS A 288 -24.22 0.71 15.30
CA HIS A 288 -25.12 0.43 16.42
C HIS A 288 -25.38 -1.08 16.50
N SER A 289 -25.42 -1.60 17.73
CA SER A 289 -25.75 -3.01 18.00
C SER A 289 -26.97 -3.07 18.93
N ASP A 290 -28.01 -3.77 18.47
CA ASP A 290 -29.24 -4.00 19.25
C ASP A 290 -28.98 -4.87 20.50
N ASN A 291 -27.80 -5.50 20.58
CA ASN A 291 -27.38 -6.31 21.73
C ASN A 291 -26.77 -5.46 22.86
N PHE A 292 -26.60 -4.16 22.67
CA PHE A 292 -26.04 -3.24 23.65
C PHE A 292 -27.08 -2.21 24.08
N SER A 293 -27.00 -1.75 25.33
CA SER A 293 -27.75 -0.56 25.75
C SER A 293 -27.30 0.68 24.96
N ASP A 294 -28.12 1.73 24.93
CA ASP A 294 -27.74 3.02 24.33
C ASP A 294 -26.43 3.56 24.91
N SER A 295 -26.22 3.40 26.23
CA SER A 295 -25.01 3.86 26.92
C SER A 295 -23.76 3.07 26.50
N GLU A 296 -23.89 1.77 26.26
CA GLU A 296 -22.81 0.91 25.78
C GLU A 296 -22.49 1.22 24.32
N ASN A 297 -23.52 1.39 23.49
CA ASN A 297 -23.38 1.79 22.09
C ASN A 297 -22.60 3.10 21.95
N VAL A 298 -22.96 4.13 22.72
CA VAL A 298 -22.24 5.42 22.75
C VAL A 298 -20.80 5.24 23.24
N ARG A 299 -20.57 4.42 24.27
CA ARG A 299 -19.21 4.17 24.78
C ARG A 299 -18.31 3.45 23.76
N ILE A 300 -18.86 2.47 23.03
CA ILE A 300 -18.09 1.61 22.12
C ILE A 300 -17.84 2.31 20.78
N TYR A 301 -18.90 2.87 20.18
CA TYR A 301 -18.85 3.43 18.82
C TYR A 301 -18.64 4.94 18.79
N ASP A 302 -18.72 5.61 19.94
CA ASP A 302 -18.52 7.06 20.09
C ASP A 302 -19.34 7.85 19.05
N LYS A 303 -18.70 8.76 18.31
CA LYS A 303 -19.33 9.60 17.29
C LYS A 303 -19.98 8.81 16.17
N CYS A 304 -19.56 7.57 15.94
CA CYS A 304 -20.12 6.71 14.89
C CYS A 304 -21.53 6.18 15.25
N ASN A 305 -21.96 6.31 16.52
CA ASN A 305 -23.31 5.94 16.97
C ASN A 305 -24.37 7.03 16.76
N ASN A 306 -24.04 8.15 16.11
CA ASN A 306 -24.97 9.26 15.89
C ASN A 306 -26.34 8.76 15.38
N LEU A 307 -27.44 9.17 16.02
CA LEU A 307 -28.78 8.67 15.70
C LEU A 307 -29.19 8.93 14.25
N ALA A 308 -28.76 10.04 13.68
CA ALA A 308 -29.02 10.39 12.28
C ALA A 308 -28.03 9.74 11.29
N GLY A 309 -27.10 8.90 11.78
CA GLY A 309 -26.01 8.33 10.99
C GLY A 309 -24.93 9.34 10.62
N HIS A 310 -24.00 8.88 9.79
CA HIS A 310 -22.95 9.66 9.13
C HIS A 310 -22.60 8.95 7.81
N GLY A 311 -21.58 9.38 7.07
CA GLY A 311 -21.20 8.69 5.84
C GLY A 311 -19.80 8.98 5.37
N HIS A 312 -19.37 8.21 4.38
CA HIS A 312 -18.01 8.24 3.83
C HIS A 312 -18.04 8.10 2.31
N GLN A 313 -17.00 8.62 1.67
CA GLN A 313 -16.56 8.11 0.38
C GLN A 313 -15.61 6.94 0.66
N TYR A 314 -16.11 5.73 0.47
CA TYR A 314 -15.27 4.54 0.54
C TYR A 314 -14.49 4.38 -0.75
N ILE A 315 -13.23 3.98 -0.64
CA ILE A 315 -12.40 3.56 -1.78
C ILE A 315 -12.12 2.06 -1.59
N LEU A 316 -12.37 1.27 -2.62
CA LEU A 316 -12.04 -0.15 -2.67
C LEU A 316 -10.97 -0.39 -3.72
N GLU A 317 -9.80 -0.87 -3.29
CA GLU A 317 -8.80 -1.51 -4.14
C GLU A 317 -9.13 -2.99 -4.22
N THR A 318 -9.38 -3.47 -5.44
CA THR A 318 -9.62 -4.89 -5.74
C THR A 318 -8.44 -5.43 -6.53
N ILE A 319 -7.77 -6.46 -6.00
CA ILE A 319 -6.65 -7.12 -6.65
C ILE A 319 -7.05 -8.55 -7.03
N ILE A 320 -6.88 -8.89 -8.31
CA ILE A 320 -6.98 -10.26 -8.79
C ILE A 320 -5.61 -10.75 -9.28
N GLU A 321 -5.33 -12.03 -9.05
CA GLU A 321 -4.16 -12.73 -9.57
C GLU A 321 -4.57 -13.65 -10.72
N ASP A 322 -3.86 -13.55 -11.84
CA ASP A 322 -4.07 -14.43 -12.99
C ASP A 322 -2.80 -14.53 -13.85
N LYS A 323 -2.82 -15.43 -14.84
CA LYS A 323 -1.71 -15.59 -15.78
C LYS A 323 -1.75 -14.50 -16.85
N LEU A 324 -0.56 -14.05 -17.25
CA LEU A 324 -0.39 -13.21 -18.42
C LEU A 324 -0.73 -13.99 -19.69
N ASP A 325 -1.58 -13.43 -20.54
CA ASP A 325 -1.69 -13.82 -21.94
C ASP A 325 -0.57 -13.15 -22.73
N GLU A 326 0.44 -13.91 -23.12
CA GLU A 326 1.61 -13.41 -23.86
C GLU A 326 1.26 -12.84 -25.25
N LYS A 327 0.13 -13.24 -25.85
CA LYS A 327 -0.30 -12.71 -27.16
C LYS A 327 -0.82 -11.27 -27.00
N SER A 328 -1.71 -11.05 -26.03
CA SER A 328 -2.28 -9.70 -25.79
C SER A 328 -1.40 -8.83 -24.90
N GLY A 329 -0.55 -9.44 -24.06
CA GLY A 329 0.20 -8.75 -23.02
C GLY A 329 -0.68 -8.32 -21.84
N THR A 330 -1.79 -8.99 -21.59
CA THR A 330 -2.75 -8.62 -20.52
C THR A 330 -2.94 -9.76 -19.52
N VAL A 331 -3.19 -9.39 -18.27
CA VAL A 331 -3.55 -10.36 -17.21
C VAL A 331 -5.06 -10.57 -17.15
N ALA A 332 -5.82 -9.51 -17.39
CA ALA A 332 -7.27 -9.55 -17.51
C ALA A 332 -7.77 -8.40 -18.40
N ASN A 333 -9.00 -8.51 -18.88
CA ASN A 333 -9.69 -7.39 -19.52
C ASN A 333 -10.04 -6.33 -18.46
N LEU A 334 -9.34 -5.19 -18.48
CA LEU A 334 -9.52 -4.10 -17.52
C LEU A 334 -10.94 -3.51 -17.55
N ALA A 335 -11.56 -3.39 -18.72
CA ALA A 335 -12.92 -2.85 -18.83
C ALA A 335 -13.94 -3.79 -18.18
N GLU A 336 -13.82 -5.10 -18.43
CA GLU A 336 -14.68 -6.10 -17.79
C GLU A 336 -14.48 -6.17 -16.28
N LEU A 337 -13.22 -6.08 -15.80
CA LEU A 337 -12.90 -6.03 -14.37
C LEU A 337 -13.59 -4.84 -13.72
N ASN A 338 -13.46 -3.65 -14.31
CA ASN A 338 -14.11 -2.44 -13.80
C ASN A 338 -15.64 -2.54 -13.76
N ILE A 339 -16.26 -3.09 -14.81
CA ILE A 339 -17.72 -3.29 -14.85
C ILE A 339 -18.17 -4.24 -13.74
N LYS A 340 -17.46 -5.36 -13.55
CA LYS A 340 -17.79 -6.36 -12.53
C LYS A 340 -17.70 -5.79 -11.12
N VAL A 341 -16.60 -5.11 -10.78
CA VAL A 341 -16.46 -4.49 -9.45
C VAL A 341 -17.51 -3.40 -9.25
N ASN A 342 -17.70 -2.51 -10.23
CA ASN A 342 -18.65 -1.41 -10.12
C ASN A 342 -20.09 -1.90 -9.98
N SER A 343 -20.46 -3.00 -10.64
CA SER A 343 -21.81 -3.56 -10.53
C SER A 343 -22.18 -3.93 -9.09
N ILE A 344 -21.22 -4.47 -8.33
CA ILE A 344 -21.39 -4.78 -6.91
C ILE A 344 -21.41 -3.50 -6.07
N LEU A 345 -20.47 -2.57 -6.29
CA LEU A 345 -20.41 -1.32 -5.51
C LEU A 345 -21.66 -0.45 -5.71
N SER A 346 -22.25 -0.48 -6.91
CA SER A 346 -23.46 0.28 -7.23
C SER A 346 -24.68 -0.16 -6.42
N GLU A 347 -24.67 -1.37 -5.83
CA GLU A 347 -25.71 -1.81 -4.91
C GLU A 347 -25.76 -0.96 -3.63
N TRP A 348 -24.64 -0.35 -3.23
CA TRP A 348 -24.50 0.46 -2.01
C TRP A 348 -24.28 1.94 -2.27
N ASN A 349 -23.91 2.31 -3.50
CA ASN A 349 -23.59 3.68 -3.85
C ASN A 349 -24.81 4.62 -3.68
N TYR A 350 -24.61 5.74 -3.00
CA TYR A 350 -25.62 6.72 -2.59
C TYR A 350 -26.75 6.14 -1.72
N LYS A 351 -26.45 5.18 -0.85
CA LYS A 351 -27.42 4.59 0.08
C LYS A 351 -26.98 4.66 1.54
N HIS A 352 -27.94 4.52 2.44
CA HIS A 352 -27.69 4.18 3.82
C HIS A 352 -27.55 2.66 3.99
N LEU A 353 -26.36 2.17 4.37
CA LEU A 353 -26.04 0.75 4.46
C LEU A 353 -27.03 -0.01 5.32
N ASP A 354 -27.31 0.48 6.53
CA ASP A 354 -28.18 -0.22 7.49
C ASP A 354 -29.68 -0.18 7.14
N LEU A 355 -30.13 0.85 6.41
CA LEU A 355 -31.56 1.11 6.18
C LEU A 355 -32.03 0.69 4.79
N GLU A 356 -31.15 0.76 3.79
CA GLU A 356 -31.50 0.60 2.37
C GLU A 356 -30.83 -0.61 1.70
N THR A 357 -30.05 -1.39 2.46
CA THR A 357 -29.44 -2.64 1.97
C THR A 357 -29.89 -3.83 2.81
N ASN A 358 -29.86 -5.02 2.21
CA ASN A 358 -30.14 -6.26 2.95
C ASN A 358 -28.90 -6.80 3.67
N ASP A 359 -27.71 -6.41 3.20
CA ASP A 359 -26.44 -6.99 3.63
C ASP A 359 -26.11 -6.66 5.10
N PHE A 360 -26.57 -5.51 5.61
CA PHE A 360 -26.27 -5.02 6.97
C PHE A 360 -27.47 -5.05 7.93
N LYS A 361 -28.56 -5.76 7.61
CA LYS A 361 -29.74 -5.83 8.49
C LYS A 361 -29.50 -6.55 9.82
N SER A 362 -28.54 -7.48 9.85
CA SER A 362 -28.26 -8.33 11.01
C SER A 362 -26.78 -8.29 11.43
N ILE A 363 -25.98 -7.41 10.83
CA ILE A 363 -24.57 -7.23 11.13
C ILE A 363 -24.27 -5.74 11.18
N ILE A 364 -23.40 -5.32 12.09
CA ILE A 364 -23.02 -3.91 12.24
C ILE A 364 -22.17 -3.51 11.03
N SER A 365 -22.43 -2.36 10.40
CA SER A 365 -21.73 -1.87 9.21
C SER A 365 -20.32 -1.30 9.49
N THR A 366 -19.49 -2.01 10.26
CA THR A 366 -18.08 -1.67 10.47
C THR A 366 -17.27 -1.88 9.20
N GLY A 367 -16.10 -1.24 9.09
CA GLY A 367 -15.21 -1.45 7.93
C GLY A 367 -14.82 -2.92 7.74
N GLU A 368 -14.62 -3.65 8.83
CA GLU A 368 -14.35 -5.11 8.84
C GLU A 368 -15.49 -5.92 8.23
N ASN A 369 -16.74 -5.62 8.61
CA ASN A 369 -17.91 -6.32 8.09
C ASN A 369 -18.18 -5.90 6.64
N ILE A 370 -18.00 -4.63 6.29
CA ILE A 370 -18.14 -4.13 4.91
C ILE A 370 -17.17 -4.86 3.98
N ILE A 371 -15.88 -4.92 4.33
CA ILE A 371 -14.89 -5.60 3.47
C ILE A 371 -15.13 -7.11 3.39
N THR A 372 -15.66 -7.72 4.45
CA THR A 372 -16.00 -9.15 4.47
C THR A 372 -17.18 -9.47 3.55
N VAL A 373 -18.25 -8.66 3.58
CA VAL A 373 -19.37 -8.81 2.65
C VAL A 373 -18.94 -8.55 1.20
N LEU A 374 -18.11 -7.52 0.97
CA LEU A 374 -17.54 -7.26 -0.36
C LEU A 374 -16.71 -8.45 -0.86
N TRP A 375 -15.92 -9.05 0.03
CA TRP A 375 -15.16 -10.25 -0.29
C TRP A 375 -16.04 -11.39 -0.76
N GLU A 376 -17.13 -11.68 -0.03
CA GLU A 376 -18.06 -12.74 -0.43
C GLU A 376 -18.68 -12.48 -1.81
N LYS A 377 -19.17 -11.25 -2.06
CA LYS A 377 -19.76 -10.87 -3.36
C LYS A 377 -18.73 -10.95 -4.49
N LEU A 378 -17.53 -10.39 -4.31
CA LEU A 378 -16.48 -10.37 -5.33
C LEU A 378 -15.85 -11.75 -5.54
N ASN A 379 -15.72 -12.56 -4.49
CA ASN A 379 -15.21 -13.93 -4.62
C ASN A 379 -16.20 -14.82 -5.39
N ASN A 380 -17.51 -14.56 -5.35
CA ASN A 380 -18.46 -15.25 -6.23
C ASN A 380 -18.26 -14.90 -7.72
N VAL A 381 -17.75 -13.71 -8.03
CA VAL A 381 -17.49 -13.25 -9.39
C VAL A 381 -16.12 -13.71 -9.90
N PHE A 382 -15.08 -13.56 -9.08
CA PHE A 382 -13.69 -13.83 -9.49
C PHE A 382 -13.15 -15.17 -8.99
N SER A 383 -13.87 -15.86 -8.12
CA SER A 383 -13.51 -17.18 -7.58
C SER A 383 -12.10 -17.17 -6.98
N SER A 384 -11.26 -18.16 -7.31
CA SER A 384 -9.90 -18.27 -6.82
C SER A 384 -8.97 -17.15 -7.27
N LYS A 385 -9.36 -16.33 -8.26
CA LYS A 385 -8.55 -15.21 -8.75
C LYS A 385 -8.59 -14.00 -7.82
N LEU A 386 -9.63 -13.86 -6.98
CA LEU A 386 -9.65 -12.76 -6.01
C LEU A 386 -8.52 -12.94 -5.00
N TYR A 387 -7.54 -12.05 -5.05
CA TYR A 387 -6.32 -12.13 -4.25
C TYR A 387 -6.44 -11.31 -2.98
N SER A 388 -6.77 -10.02 -3.09
CA SER A 388 -6.95 -9.15 -1.94
C SER A 388 -7.95 -8.03 -2.22
N LEU A 389 -8.55 -7.54 -1.13
CA LEU A 389 -9.33 -6.31 -1.08
C LEU A 389 -8.69 -5.37 -0.06
N LYS A 390 -8.71 -4.07 -0.35
CA LYS A 390 -8.33 -3.03 0.60
C LYS A 390 -9.34 -1.90 0.54
N LEU A 391 -10.01 -1.65 1.66
CA LEU A 391 -11.07 -0.67 1.82
C LEU A 391 -10.56 0.50 2.67
N TRP A 392 -10.58 1.71 2.11
CA TRP A 392 -10.41 2.94 2.87
C TRP A 392 -11.79 3.47 3.22
N GLU A 393 -12.08 3.55 4.51
CA GLU A 393 -13.21 4.34 5.03
C GLU A 393 -12.82 5.82 5.10
N THR A 394 -11.59 6.08 5.54
CA THR A 394 -10.95 7.39 5.50
C THR A 394 -9.48 7.22 5.11
N PRO A 395 -8.73 8.28 4.78
CA PRO A 395 -7.29 8.18 4.56
C PRO A 395 -6.50 7.58 5.74
N ASN A 396 -7.09 7.58 6.94
CA ASN A 396 -6.46 7.08 8.15
C ASN A 396 -6.96 5.71 8.60
N ASN A 397 -8.08 5.21 8.06
CA ASN A 397 -8.70 3.95 8.48
C ASN A 397 -8.77 3.02 7.27
N VAL A 398 -7.99 1.95 7.32
CA VAL A 398 -7.88 1.02 6.20
C VAL A 398 -8.10 -0.40 6.68
N PHE A 399 -8.93 -1.13 5.96
CA PHE A 399 -9.25 -2.53 6.21
C PHE A 399 -8.71 -3.33 5.01
N LYS A 400 -7.95 -4.40 5.24
CA LYS A 400 -7.44 -5.24 4.16
C LYS A 400 -7.81 -6.69 4.43
N LEU A 401 -8.32 -7.37 3.40
CA LEU A 401 -8.58 -8.79 3.43
C LEU A 401 -7.79 -9.47 2.30
N GLU A 402 -6.95 -10.44 2.64
CA GLU A 402 -6.00 -11.05 1.72
C GLU A 402 -6.03 -12.58 1.80
N ARG A 403 -5.93 -13.23 0.64
CA ARG A 403 -5.78 -14.69 0.57
C ARG A 403 -4.38 -15.08 1.06
N LYS A 404 -4.32 -16.08 1.93
CA LYS A 404 -3.03 -16.59 2.47
C LYS A 404 -2.37 -17.51 1.46
#